data_AF-A0A7C2ICL8-F1
#
_entry.id   AF-A0A7C2ICL8-F1
#
_cell.length_a   1.000
_cell.length_b   1.000
_cell.length_c   1.000
_cell.angle_alpha   90.00
_cell.angle_beta   90.00
_cell.angle_gamma   90.00
#
_symmetry.space_group_name_H-M   'P 1'
#
loop_
_entity.id
_entity.type
_entity.pdbx_description
1 polymer ?
#
loop_
_entity_poly.entity_id
_entity_poly.type
_entity_poly.pdbx_seq_one_letter_code
_entity_poly.pdbx_strand_id
1 'polypeptide(L)'
;MKCPQALCYFGIRERAPAFCPNLNRESAVLEARGTLEDAEIMRVARESSRVEGAGYGKWTRVREVMEFAKRLGIKRIGVAFCVGLRKEAKIFADILEANGFEVVSVCCKVGGEPKESLGLEDSEKVIPGAYEAFCNP
;
A
#
# COMPACT_ATOMS: atom_id res chain seq x y z
N MET A 1 -2.45 13.46 22.87
CA MET A 1 -2.76 12.23 23.67
C MET A 1 -2.10 11.04 22.98
N LYS A 2 -1.60 10.02 23.72
CA LYS A 2 -0.89 8.85 23.16
C LYS A 2 -1.50 7.55 23.68
N CYS A 3 -1.78 6.58 22.80
CA CYS A 3 -2.31 5.27 23.18
C CYS A 3 -1.28 4.50 24.04
N PRO A 4 -1.62 4.06 25.27
CA PRO A 4 -0.64 3.46 26.18
C PRO A 4 -0.42 1.96 25.94
N GLN A 5 -1.40 1.25 25.36
CA GLN A 5 -1.34 -0.20 25.14
C GLN A 5 -2.30 -0.62 24.01
N ALA A 6 -1.93 -1.66 23.25
CA ALA A 6 -2.76 -2.27 22.21
C ALA A 6 -3.88 -3.15 22.78
N LEU A 7 -4.72 -2.61 23.67
CA LEU A 7 -5.81 -3.37 24.31
C LEU A 7 -6.81 -3.95 23.32
N CYS A 8 -7.03 -3.27 22.19
CA CYS A 8 -7.89 -3.73 21.10
C CYS A 8 -7.42 -5.06 20.49
N TYR A 9 -6.12 -5.33 20.44
CA TYR A 9 -5.58 -6.60 19.96
C TYR A 9 -6.02 -7.78 20.83
N PHE A 10 -6.19 -7.54 22.13
CA PHE A 10 -6.65 -8.54 23.10
C PHE A 10 -8.17 -8.48 23.34
N GLY A 11 -8.90 -7.64 22.61
CA GLY A 11 -10.34 -7.45 22.79
C GLY A 11 -10.74 -6.75 24.10
N ILE A 12 -9.80 -6.12 24.81
CA ILE A 12 -10.05 -5.50 26.12
C ILE A 12 -10.56 -4.07 25.93
N ARG A 13 -11.78 -3.78 26.36
CA ARG A 13 -12.41 -2.46 26.18
C ARG A 13 -12.50 -1.66 27.48
N GLU A 14 -12.61 -2.33 28.61
CA GLU A 14 -12.87 -1.75 29.93
C GLU A 14 -11.70 -0.88 30.42
N ARG A 15 -10.48 -1.21 29.97
CA ARG A 15 -9.25 -0.47 30.28
C ARG A 15 -8.85 0.52 29.18
N ALA A 16 -9.67 0.67 28.14
CA ALA A 16 -9.34 1.59 27.07
C ALA A 16 -9.32 3.04 27.61
N PRO A 17 -8.36 3.86 27.17
CA PRO A 17 -8.28 5.24 27.64
C PRO A 17 -9.52 6.04 27.22
N ALA A 18 -9.86 7.09 27.97
CA ALA A 18 -11.03 7.93 27.70
C ALA A 18 -11.05 8.57 26.31
N PHE A 19 -9.89 8.71 25.65
CA PHE A 19 -9.78 9.23 24.27
C PHE A 19 -9.78 8.13 23.19
N CYS A 20 -10.01 6.86 23.54
CA CYS A 20 -9.96 5.74 22.61
C CYS A 20 -10.97 5.92 21.46
N PRO A 21 -10.55 5.85 20.19
CA PRO A 21 -11.48 5.93 19.06
C PRO A 21 -12.52 4.83 19.06
N ASN A 22 -12.18 3.61 19.53
CA ASN A 22 -13.14 2.50 19.63
C ASN A 22 -14.29 2.77 20.62
N LEU A 23 -14.14 3.76 21.52
CA LEU A 23 -15.20 4.17 22.45
C LEU A 23 -15.92 5.45 21.98
N ASN A 24 -15.17 6.42 21.46
CA ASN A 24 -15.70 7.77 21.20
C ASN A 24 -16.06 8.02 19.72
N ARG A 25 -15.80 7.07 18.83
CA ARG A 25 -16.05 7.18 17.39
C ARG A 25 -16.82 5.95 16.88
N GLU A 26 -17.78 5.48 17.67
CA GLU A 26 -18.53 4.26 17.38
C GLU A 26 -19.16 4.27 15.98
N SER A 27 -19.79 5.37 15.58
CA SER A 27 -20.40 5.51 14.24
C SER A 27 -19.39 5.29 13.11
N ALA A 28 -18.22 5.93 13.18
CA ALA A 28 -17.16 5.77 12.18
C ALA A 28 -16.59 4.35 12.17
N VAL A 29 -16.47 3.70 13.33
CA VAL A 29 -16.03 2.30 13.42
C VAL A 29 -17.06 1.36 12.80
N LEU A 30 -18.35 1.59 13.05
CA LEU A 30 -19.43 0.80 12.46
C LEU A 30 -19.53 1.01 10.95
N GLU A 31 -19.41 2.25 10.47
CA GLU A 31 -19.36 2.59 9.04
C GLU A 31 -18.20 1.86 8.34
N ALA A 32 -16.99 1.95 8.90
CA ALA A 32 -15.83 1.25 8.36
C ALA A 32 -16.03 -0.27 8.35
N ARG A 33 -16.65 -0.84 9.39
CA ARG A 33 -17.00 -2.28 9.43
C ARG A 33 -18.08 -2.65 8.42
N GLY A 34 -19.02 -1.76 8.13
CA GLY A 34 -20.05 -1.94 7.11
C GLY A 34 -19.49 -2.16 5.71
N THR A 35 -18.28 -1.65 5.41
CA THR A 35 -17.60 -1.93 4.13
C THR A 35 -17.33 -3.43 3.90
N LEU A 36 -17.29 -4.24 4.96
CA LEU A 36 -17.15 -5.70 4.87
C LEU A 36 -18.43 -6.40 4.39
N GLU A 37 -19.56 -5.69 4.24
CA GLU A 37 -20.75 -6.24 3.58
C GLU A 37 -20.51 -6.46 2.08
N ASP A 38 -19.57 -5.71 1.49
CA ASP A 38 -19.09 -5.99 0.14
C ASP A 38 -18.30 -7.31 0.11
N ALA A 39 -18.73 -8.21 -0.78
CA ALA A 39 -18.18 -9.56 -0.85
C ALA A 39 -16.69 -9.57 -1.25
N GLU A 40 -16.24 -8.64 -2.08
CA GLU A 40 -14.84 -8.55 -2.51
C GLU A 40 -13.98 -7.96 -1.39
N ILE A 41 -14.46 -6.94 -0.67
CA ILE A 41 -13.76 -6.41 0.51
C ILE A 41 -13.65 -7.50 1.60
N MET A 42 -14.73 -8.24 1.87
CA MET A 42 -14.71 -9.37 2.80
C MET A 42 -13.72 -10.46 2.36
N ARG A 43 -13.68 -10.77 1.06
CA ARG A 43 -12.74 -11.73 0.49
C ARG A 43 -11.29 -11.28 0.66
N VAL A 44 -10.99 -10.02 0.35
CA VAL A 44 -9.68 -9.39 0.56
C VAL A 44 -9.27 -9.46 2.04
N ALA A 45 -10.16 -9.09 2.95
CA ALA A 45 -9.90 -9.12 4.40
C ALA A 45 -9.62 -10.53 4.92
N ARG A 46 -10.34 -11.54 4.41
CA ARG A 46 -10.13 -12.95 4.78
C ARG A 46 -8.78 -13.47 4.30
N GLU A 47 -8.45 -13.25 3.03
CA GLU A 47 -7.19 -13.77 2.49
C GLU A 47 -5.98 -13.04 3.05
N SER A 48 -6.07 -11.74 3.34
CA SER A 48 -4.98 -11.00 4.00
C SER A 48 -4.72 -11.54 5.41
N SER A 49 -5.77 -11.78 6.19
CA SER A 49 -5.68 -12.39 7.52
C SER A 49 -5.09 -13.80 7.48
N ARG A 50 -5.41 -14.59 6.45
CA ARG A 50 -4.81 -15.93 6.24
C ARG A 50 -3.33 -15.87 5.89
N VAL A 51 -2.90 -14.88 5.11
CA VAL A 51 -1.47 -14.66 4.82
C VAL A 51 -0.72 -14.26 6.07
N GLU A 52 -1.25 -13.33 6.86
CA GLU A 52 -0.68 -12.96 8.15
C GLU A 52 -0.53 -14.18 9.05
N GLY A 53 -1.62 -14.95 9.26
CA GLY A 53 -1.59 -16.13 10.13
C GLY A 53 -0.58 -17.21 9.69
N ALA A 54 -0.28 -17.30 8.39
CA ALA A 54 0.67 -18.27 7.87
C ALA A 54 2.13 -17.76 7.87
N GLY A 55 2.33 -16.45 7.67
CA GLY A 55 3.62 -15.86 7.28
C GLY A 55 4.20 -14.83 8.24
N TYR A 56 3.44 -14.34 9.22
CA TYR A 56 3.83 -13.20 10.04
C TYR A 56 5.19 -13.41 10.72
N GLY A 57 6.11 -12.47 10.49
CA GLY A 57 7.47 -12.49 11.03
C GLY A 57 8.38 -13.59 10.45
N LYS A 58 7.92 -14.34 9.43
CA LYS A 58 8.64 -15.45 8.81
C LYS A 58 8.91 -15.21 7.33
N TRP A 59 7.93 -14.69 6.61
CA TRP A 59 8.05 -14.41 5.19
C TRP A 59 8.52 -12.97 4.95
N THR A 60 9.26 -12.77 3.86
CA THR A 60 9.54 -11.40 3.40
C THR A 60 8.24 -10.78 2.90
N ARG A 61 8.15 -9.44 2.95
CA ARG A 61 6.98 -8.72 2.43
C ARG A 61 6.72 -9.03 0.95
N VAL A 62 7.77 -9.22 0.15
CA VAL A 62 7.67 -9.67 -1.25
C VAL A 62 6.94 -11.00 -1.37
N ARG A 63 7.27 -11.97 -0.52
CA ARG A 63 6.57 -13.26 -0.48
C ARG A 63 5.13 -13.10 0.01
N GLU A 64 4.88 -12.32 1.06
CA GLU A 64 3.51 -12.08 1.56
C GLU A 64 2.60 -11.52 0.46
N VAL A 65 3.09 -10.58 -0.37
CA VAL A 65 2.36 -10.05 -1.53
C VAL A 65 2.03 -11.15 -2.55
N MET A 66 2.99 -12.02 -2.87
CA MET A 66 2.77 -13.12 -3.82
C MET A 66 1.79 -14.17 -3.28
N GLU A 67 1.87 -14.54 -2.00
CA GLU A 67 0.94 -15.48 -1.38
C GLU A 67 -0.48 -14.90 -1.32
N PHE A 68 -0.59 -13.60 -1.03
CA PHE A 68 -1.86 -12.88 -1.07
C PHE A 68 -2.47 -12.86 -2.48
N ALA A 69 -1.67 -12.50 -3.48
CA ALA A 69 -2.12 -12.49 -4.87
C ALA A 69 -2.57 -13.89 -5.35
N LYS A 70 -1.82 -14.94 -5.00
CA LYS A 70 -2.18 -16.35 -5.32
C LYS A 70 -3.51 -16.75 -4.69
N ARG A 71 -3.72 -16.43 -3.40
CA ARG A 71 -5.00 -16.72 -2.70
C ARG A 71 -6.18 -15.98 -3.33
N LEU A 72 -5.95 -14.78 -3.84
CA LEU A 72 -6.93 -14.02 -4.59
C LEU A 72 -7.07 -14.44 -6.06
N GLY A 73 -6.31 -15.44 -6.53
CA GLY A 73 -6.34 -15.87 -7.93
C GLY A 73 -5.87 -14.80 -8.92
N ILE A 74 -5.12 -13.80 -8.45
CA ILE A 74 -4.58 -12.71 -9.25
C ILE A 74 -3.42 -13.26 -10.10
N LYS A 75 -3.47 -12.98 -11.40
CA LYS A 75 -2.43 -13.40 -12.37
C LYS A 75 -1.55 -12.25 -12.85
N ARG A 76 -2.10 -11.03 -12.87
CA ARG A 76 -1.42 -9.83 -13.37
C ARG A 76 -1.25 -8.83 -12.24
N ILE A 77 -0.05 -8.29 -12.08
CA ILE A 77 0.30 -7.32 -11.03
C ILE A 77 0.85 -6.04 -11.67
N GLY A 78 0.27 -4.92 -11.29
CA GLY A 78 0.79 -3.59 -11.62
C GLY A 78 1.87 -3.16 -10.62
N VAL A 79 3.01 -2.66 -11.10
CA VAL A 79 4.10 -2.10 -10.28
C VAL A 79 4.28 -0.62 -10.64
N ALA A 80 3.71 0.27 -9.83
CA ALA A 80 3.99 1.69 -9.90
C ALA A 80 5.21 2.04 -9.04
N PHE A 81 6.18 2.78 -9.59
CA PHE A 81 7.44 3.04 -8.89
C PHE A 81 8.00 4.44 -9.15
N CYS A 82 8.75 4.97 -8.17
CA CYS A 82 9.51 6.19 -8.33
C CYS A 82 10.72 5.96 -9.26
N VAL A 83 11.05 6.92 -10.14
CA VAL A 83 12.25 6.87 -11.01
C VAL A 83 13.55 6.61 -10.23
N GLY A 84 13.62 7.09 -8.98
CA GLY A 84 14.74 6.86 -8.07
C GLY A 84 14.89 5.40 -7.60
N LEU A 85 13.80 4.63 -7.62
CA LEU A 85 13.74 3.22 -7.19
C LEU A 85 13.65 2.24 -8.37
N ARG A 86 14.09 2.65 -9.57
CA ARG A 86 13.98 1.83 -10.79
C ARG A 86 14.69 0.47 -10.68
N LYS A 87 15.79 0.39 -9.91
CA LYS A 87 16.56 -0.86 -9.75
C LYS A 87 15.79 -1.84 -8.88
N GLU A 88 15.27 -1.37 -7.76
CA GLU A 88 14.44 -2.12 -6.82
C GLU A 88 13.14 -2.57 -7.48
N ALA A 89 12.49 -1.68 -8.25
CA ALA A 89 11.30 -2.00 -9.01
C ALA A 89 11.55 -3.09 -10.05
N LYS A 90 12.69 -3.04 -10.75
CA LYS A 90 13.10 -4.11 -11.68
C LYS A 90 13.30 -5.44 -10.96
N ILE A 91 14.07 -5.45 -9.86
CA ILE A 91 14.29 -6.69 -9.09
C ILE A 91 12.97 -7.28 -8.60
N PHE A 92 12.06 -6.43 -8.11
CA PHE A 92 10.74 -6.87 -7.65
C PHE A 92 9.91 -7.45 -8.79
N ALA A 93 9.87 -6.79 -9.96
CA ALA A 93 9.20 -7.32 -11.16
C ALA A 93 9.78 -8.67 -11.58
N ASP A 94 11.12 -8.79 -11.66
CA ASP A 94 11.80 -10.03 -12.03
C ASP A 94 11.44 -11.19 -11.05
N ILE A 95 11.34 -10.90 -9.75
CA ILE A 95 10.90 -11.89 -8.74
C ILE A 95 9.46 -12.33 -8.96
N LEU A 96 8.55 -11.39 -9.24
CA LEU A 96 7.14 -11.70 -9.50
C LEU A 96 6.99 -12.56 -10.77
N GLU A 97 7.64 -12.17 -11.85
CA GLU A 97 7.62 -12.91 -13.13
C GLU A 97 8.18 -14.33 -12.96
N ALA A 98 9.31 -14.48 -12.26
CA ALA A 98 9.88 -15.78 -11.93
C ALA A 98 8.95 -16.68 -11.09
N ASN A 99 7.95 -16.08 -10.42
CA ASN A 99 6.93 -16.78 -9.64
C ASN A 99 5.58 -16.93 -10.37
N GLY A 100 5.54 -16.68 -11.69
CA GLY A 100 4.42 -16.97 -12.56
C GLY A 100 3.37 -15.87 -12.67
N PHE A 101 3.68 -14.65 -12.24
CA PHE A 101 2.82 -13.48 -12.46
C PHE A 101 3.16 -12.79 -13.78
N GLU A 102 2.16 -12.22 -14.42
CA GLU A 102 2.36 -11.22 -15.46
C GLU A 102 2.55 -9.86 -14.80
N VAL A 103 3.62 -9.13 -15.13
CA VAL A 103 3.91 -7.84 -14.52
C VAL A 103 3.79 -6.72 -15.54
N VAL A 104 3.10 -5.66 -15.15
CA VAL A 104 3.07 -4.39 -15.90
C VAL A 104 3.59 -3.30 -14.97
N SER A 105 4.58 -2.54 -15.42
CA SER A 105 5.21 -1.50 -14.57
C SER A 105 5.00 -0.10 -15.14
N VAL A 106 4.89 0.90 -14.25
CA VAL A 106 4.79 2.31 -14.60
C VAL A 106 5.70 3.16 -13.71
N CYS A 107 6.50 4.02 -14.34
CA CYS A 107 7.36 4.97 -13.65
C CYS A 107 6.55 6.23 -13.28
N CYS A 108 6.84 6.86 -12.13
CA CYS A 108 6.17 8.07 -11.66
C CYS A 108 6.30 9.29 -12.61
N LYS A 109 7.21 9.23 -13.59
CA LYS A 109 7.39 10.27 -14.61
C LYS A 109 6.61 9.99 -15.90
N VAL A 110 5.63 9.07 -15.85
CA VAL A 110 4.76 8.77 -16.99
C VAL A 110 4.14 10.05 -17.56
N GLY A 111 4.15 10.18 -18.88
CA GLY A 111 3.78 11.41 -19.59
C GLY A 111 4.95 12.36 -19.83
N GLY A 112 5.94 12.44 -18.94
CA GLY A 112 7.13 13.26 -19.17
C GLY A 112 6.81 14.75 -19.31
N GLU A 113 5.91 15.27 -18.47
CA GLU A 113 5.57 16.69 -18.50
C GLU A 113 6.56 17.50 -17.62
N PRO A 114 7.15 18.58 -18.14
CA PRO A 114 8.10 19.40 -17.39
C PRO A 114 7.43 20.09 -16.20
N LYS A 115 8.16 20.30 -15.11
CA LYS A 115 7.65 21.02 -13.93
C LYS A 115 7.09 22.40 -14.26
N GLU A 116 7.64 23.07 -15.25
CA GLU A 116 7.20 24.39 -15.71
C GLU A 116 5.76 24.39 -16.23
N SER A 117 5.24 23.25 -16.72
CA SER A 117 3.83 23.17 -17.12
C SER A 117 2.86 23.23 -15.92
N LEU A 118 3.37 23.03 -14.69
CA LEU A 118 2.64 23.29 -13.44
C LEU A 118 2.75 24.75 -12.97
N GLY A 119 3.51 25.59 -13.69
CA GLY A 119 3.79 26.97 -13.28
C GLY A 119 4.94 27.11 -12.27
N LEU A 120 5.78 26.09 -12.12
CA LEU A 120 6.98 26.15 -11.27
C LEU A 120 8.14 26.85 -11.99
N GLU A 121 8.96 27.56 -11.22
CA GLU A 121 10.18 28.19 -11.72
C GLU A 121 11.31 27.18 -11.88
N ASP A 122 12.25 27.46 -12.80
CA ASP A 122 13.44 26.62 -13.02
C ASP A 122 14.30 26.46 -11.74
N SER A 123 14.28 27.49 -10.88
CA SER A 123 14.94 27.50 -9.56
C SER A 123 14.36 26.48 -8.57
N GLU A 124 13.15 25.99 -8.80
CA GLU A 124 12.43 25.00 -7.97
C GLU A 124 12.63 23.55 -8.46
N LYS A 125 13.41 23.36 -9.53
CA LYS A 125 13.85 22.03 -9.98
C LYS A 125 14.89 21.47 -9.03
N VAL A 126 15.02 20.14 -9.00
CA VAL A 126 16.13 19.48 -8.29
C VAL A 126 17.47 19.89 -8.92
N ILE A 127 17.49 20.04 -10.24
CA ILE A 127 18.66 20.54 -10.98
C ILE A 127 18.21 21.74 -11.85
N PRO A 128 18.39 22.98 -11.35
CA PRO A 128 18.14 24.18 -12.15
C PRO A 128 18.93 24.17 -13.47
N GLY A 129 18.30 24.66 -14.53
CA GLY A 129 18.83 24.69 -15.90
C GLY A 129 18.66 23.38 -16.68
N ALA A 130 18.19 22.30 -16.05
CA ALA A 130 17.94 21.03 -16.71
C ALA A 130 16.45 20.81 -16.99
N TYR A 131 16.14 19.95 -17.96
CA TYR A 131 14.79 19.41 -18.10
C TYR A 131 14.47 18.49 -16.91
N GLU A 132 13.33 18.71 -16.26
CA GLU A 132 12.88 17.89 -15.14
C GLU A 132 11.37 17.65 -15.20
N ALA A 133 10.97 16.42 -15.45
CA ALA A 133 9.57 16.03 -15.41
C ALA A 133 9.02 15.99 -13.98
N PHE A 134 7.78 16.41 -13.75
CA PHE A 134 7.13 16.25 -12.45
C PHE A 134 6.64 14.81 -12.22
N CYS A 135 6.31 14.48 -10.97
CA CYS A 135 5.70 13.18 -10.66
C CYS A 135 4.21 13.24 -11.03
N ASN A 136 3.80 12.48 -12.03
CA ASN A 136 2.41 12.44 -12.47
C ASN A 136 1.58 11.66 -11.43
N PRO A 137 0.57 12.28 -10.79
CA PRO A 137 -0.21 11.67 -9.71
C PRO A 137 -1.05 10.46 -10.13
#